data_AF-A0A1A8XDZ7-F1
#
_entry.id   AF-A0A1A8XDZ7-F1
#
_cell.length_a   1.000
_cell.length_b   1.000
_cell.length_c   1.000
_cell.angle_alpha   90.00
_cell.angle_beta   90.00
_cell.angle_gamma   90.00
#
_symmetry.space_group_name_H-M   'P 1'
#
loop_
_entity.id
_entity.type
_entity.pdbx_description
1 polymer ?
#
loop_
_entity_poly.entity_id
_entity_poly.type
_entity_poly.pdbx_seq_one_letter_code
_entity_poly.pdbx_strand_id
1 'polypeptide(L)'
;MKKEENDYDIFENAEEYLHKEFIISKDYVTHKGNFCYTQENDAFKSYFNVRRICEIFIKFFEELKSLYHNDQTKYSKYREYLNYWINYKLVTNSFPDEHKPKFYEFIRNNYREFAPNGELKNNIYQIEDKSFNNMYILYELYRLYYELENNNQQKCMEFYEKFVKNYNVALNKCYFDDEKLCNPLERFKKFYDGTRSTKLHLCSAKGLPEIPKFGLPISPHGTDFKNKFAYHLYQLSNKKMHGHSIISSVKYPNLVKLLSLNYNMLLISNIEEKKENMMNILYEFIKFSKDRSTITFLDSLIKKNSLGIYDENVDNVPFLNLFIKEFFQDFYQKEKGKYELIYDDCSTDSSEKSYCSKYKMCNEELGYNIFTLKDKLQELIEHKVTSAQVLASKYSSGETSMHTEGEDNVSSNTTPINVGVGVGALFTLSFLYKFTPISSFVNRALMGKGDTMYNYDEDISQDILDNNSNFNNYISEN
;
A
#
# COMPACT_ATOMS: atom_id res chain seq x y z
N MET A 1 -16.68 18.91 27.77
CA MET A 1 -17.13 17.75 26.94
C MET A 1 -15.93 17.35 26.09
N LYS A 2 -15.23 16.27 26.45
CA LYS A 2 -14.13 15.75 25.59
C LYS A 2 -14.81 15.18 24.35
N LYS A 3 -14.77 15.91 23.23
CA LYS A 3 -15.25 15.40 21.94
C LYS A 3 -14.17 14.45 21.41
N GLU A 4 -14.62 13.34 20.82
CA GLU A 4 -13.83 12.18 20.43
C GLU A 4 -12.59 12.52 19.60
N GLU A 5 -11.57 11.67 19.81
CA GLU A 5 -10.52 11.25 18.90
C GLU A 5 -10.76 11.60 17.42
N ASN A 6 -9.69 11.97 16.71
CA ASN A 6 -9.62 12.31 15.28
C ASN A 6 -10.70 11.64 14.41
N ASP A 7 -11.83 12.33 14.22
CA ASP A 7 -12.91 11.88 13.35
C ASP A 7 -12.69 12.41 11.92
N TYR A 8 -12.02 11.61 11.11
CA TYR A 8 -11.75 11.95 9.71
C TYR A 8 -12.95 11.68 8.77
N ASP A 9 -14.04 11.07 9.25
CA ASP A 9 -15.23 10.82 8.42
C ASP A 9 -15.94 12.12 8.03
N ILE A 10 -15.60 13.25 8.67
CA ILE A 10 -16.06 14.58 8.25
C ILE A 10 -15.72 14.89 6.79
N PHE A 11 -14.75 14.18 6.19
CA PHE A 11 -14.34 14.32 4.80
C PHE A 11 -14.96 13.29 3.84
N GLU A 12 -15.88 12.45 4.31
CA GLU A 12 -16.55 11.45 3.45
C GLU A 12 -17.18 12.08 2.20
N ASN A 13 -17.67 13.32 2.32
CA ASN A 13 -18.28 14.08 1.23
C ASN A 13 -17.53 15.38 0.90
N ALA A 14 -16.22 15.40 1.12
CA ALA A 14 -15.39 16.60 0.95
C ALA A 14 -15.54 17.24 -0.44
N GLU A 15 -15.69 16.44 -1.50
CA GLU A 15 -15.89 16.93 -2.87
C GLU A 15 -17.14 17.81 -2.99
N GLU A 16 -18.29 17.34 -2.50
CA GLU A 16 -19.54 18.07 -2.60
C GLU A 16 -19.49 19.35 -1.78
N TYR A 17 -18.88 19.28 -0.60
CA TYR A 17 -18.66 20.47 0.22
C TYR A 17 -17.73 21.48 -0.47
N LEU A 18 -16.63 21.05 -1.08
CA LEU A 18 -15.73 21.91 -1.86
C LEU A 18 -16.45 22.55 -3.06
N HIS A 19 -17.33 21.80 -3.72
CA HIS A 19 -18.15 22.34 -4.81
C HIS A 19 -19.11 23.43 -4.35
N LYS A 20 -19.80 23.19 -3.23
CA LYS A 20 -20.69 24.17 -2.61
C LYS A 20 -19.94 25.41 -2.16
N GLU A 21 -18.77 25.25 -1.54
CA GLU A 21 -17.90 26.37 -1.17
C GLU A 21 -17.56 27.23 -2.39
N PHE A 22 -17.15 26.61 -3.50
CA PHE A 22 -16.80 27.33 -4.72
C PHE A 22 -17.96 28.17 -5.27
N ILE A 23 -19.18 27.62 -5.27
CA ILE A 23 -20.39 28.35 -5.69
C ILE A 23 -20.64 29.53 -4.74
N ILE A 24 -20.70 29.27 -3.44
CA ILE A 24 -21.02 30.27 -2.41
C ILE A 24 -20.00 31.41 -2.39
N SER A 25 -18.73 31.13 -2.68
CA SER A 25 -17.68 32.15 -2.73
C SER A 25 -17.87 33.21 -3.82
N LYS A 26 -18.72 32.92 -4.82
CA LYS A 26 -19.03 33.82 -5.95
C LYS A 26 -20.31 34.63 -5.76
N ASP A 27 -21.18 34.24 -4.84
CA ASP A 27 -22.47 34.89 -4.62
C ASP A 27 -22.39 36.13 -3.70
N TYR A 28 -23.24 37.13 -3.99
CA TYR A 28 -23.31 38.43 -3.30
C TYR A 28 -23.70 38.31 -1.80
N VAL A 29 -23.49 39.40 -1.06
CA VAL A 29 -23.74 39.53 0.38
C VAL A 29 -25.17 39.09 0.74
N THR A 30 -25.31 38.16 1.69
CA THR A 30 -26.63 37.78 2.24
C THR A 30 -26.97 38.65 3.45
N HIS A 31 -28.26 38.87 3.71
CA HIS A 31 -28.72 39.68 4.85
C HIS A 31 -28.19 39.18 6.21
N LYS A 32 -28.01 37.86 6.38
CA LYS A 32 -27.44 37.28 7.60
C LYS A 32 -25.92 37.37 7.68
N GLY A 33 -25.23 37.52 6.54
CA GLY A 33 -23.80 37.81 6.50
C GLY A 33 -23.41 39.11 7.19
N ASN A 34 -24.34 40.08 7.26
CA ASN A 34 -24.15 41.34 7.99
C ASN A 34 -23.78 41.14 9.46
N PHE A 35 -24.19 40.03 10.08
CA PHE A 35 -23.82 39.64 11.44
C PHE A 35 -22.30 39.79 11.68
N CYS A 36 -21.47 39.40 10.71
CA CYS A 36 -20.01 39.43 10.80
C CYS A 36 -19.42 40.85 10.79
N TYR A 37 -20.22 41.86 10.49
CA TYR A 37 -19.81 43.26 10.39
C TYR A 37 -20.48 44.15 11.43
N THR A 38 -21.70 43.82 11.89
CA THR A 38 -22.50 44.61 12.82
C THR A 38 -22.21 44.33 14.27
N GLN A 39 -21.83 43.10 14.62
CA GLN A 39 -21.47 42.75 15.98
C GLN A 39 -19.98 43.01 16.23
N GLU A 40 -19.68 43.85 17.23
CA GLU A 40 -18.30 44.23 17.53
C GLU A 40 -17.55 43.07 18.20
N ASN A 41 -16.39 42.75 17.65
CA ASN A 41 -15.39 41.90 18.28
C ASN A 41 -14.01 42.51 18.08
N ASP A 42 -13.42 43.03 19.15
CA ASP A 42 -12.14 43.73 19.08
C ASP A 42 -10.98 42.87 18.55
N ALA A 43 -11.07 41.54 18.68
CA ALA A 43 -10.02 40.62 18.27
C ALA A 43 -9.89 40.44 16.76
N PHE A 44 -10.99 40.56 16.02
CA PHE A 44 -10.97 40.41 14.55
C PHE A 44 -11.63 41.57 13.80
N LYS A 45 -12.02 42.65 14.49
CA LYS A 45 -12.59 43.86 13.87
C LYS A 45 -11.67 44.48 12.82
N SER A 46 -10.36 44.49 13.06
CA SER A 46 -9.34 44.97 12.14
C SER A 46 -8.99 43.99 11.00
N TYR A 47 -9.48 42.74 11.04
CA TYR A 47 -9.14 41.69 10.09
C TYR A 47 -10.26 41.49 9.07
N PHE A 48 -10.24 42.28 7.99
CA PHE A 48 -11.27 42.25 6.95
C PHE A 48 -11.44 40.86 6.31
N ASN A 49 -10.34 40.15 6.07
CA ASN A 49 -10.38 38.77 5.56
C ASN A 49 -11.09 37.80 6.53
N VAL A 50 -10.91 37.96 7.84
CA VAL A 50 -11.58 37.13 8.86
C VAL A 50 -13.08 37.42 8.93
N ARG A 51 -13.48 38.70 8.77
CA ARG A 51 -14.90 39.05 8.63
C ARG A 51 -15.53 38.40 7.40
N ARG A 52 -14.81 38.39 6.27
CA ARG A 52 -15.24 37.68 5.06
C ARG A 52 -15.32 36.16 5.26
N ILE A 53 -14.39 35.56 6.01
CA ILE A 53 -14.45 34.14 6.39
C ILE A 53 -15.71 33.84 7.21
N CYS A 54 -16.02 34.70 8.20
CA CYS A 54 -17.27 34.60 8.97
C CYS A 54 -18.50 34.67 8.06
N GLU A 55 -18.52 35.60 7.11
CA GLU A 55 -19.65 35.76 6.18
C GLU A 55 -19.84 34.49 5.32
N ILE A 56 -18.76 33.97 4.74
CA ILE A 56 -18.79 32.74 3.94
C ILE A 56 -19.20 31.55 4.80
N PHE A 57 -18.71 31.45 6.04
CA PHE A 57 -19.13 30.40 6.97
C PHE A 57 -20.65 30.38 7.17
N ILE A 58 -21.27 31.55 7.38
CA ILE A 58 -22.72 31.65 7.59
C ILE A 58 -23.45 31.19 6.34
N LYS A 59 -23.09 31.69 5.15
CA LYS A 59 -23.71 31.25 3.89
C LYS A 59 -23.55 29.74 3.68
N PHE A 60 -22.36 29.23 3.97
CA PHE A 60 -22.06 27.81 3.81
C PHE A 60 -22.86 26.94 4.77
N PHE A 61 -23.00 27.38 6.02
CA PHE A 61 -23.87 26.75 6.99
C PHE A 61 -25.33 26.75 6.53
N GLU A 62 -25.86 27.87 6.03
CA GLU A 62 -27.25 27.95 5.59
C GLU A 62 -27.54 27.04 4.41
N GLU A 63 -26.65 26.99 3.42
CA GLU A 63 -26.76 26.09 2.26
C GLU A 63 -26.74 24.62 2.71
N LEU A 64 -25.71 24.21 3.47
CA LEU A 64 -25.60 22.82 3.92
C LEU A 64 -26.74 22.43 4.87
N LYS A 65 -27.19 23.35 5.72
CA LYS A 65 -28.38 23.12 6.55
C LYS A 65 -29.61 22.92 5.69
N SER A 66 -29.85 23.78 4.70
CA SER A 66 -31.02 23.67 3.81
C SER A 66 -31.08 22.30 3.13
N LEU A 67 -29.94 21.81 2.67
CA LEU A 67 -29.83 20.52 1.97
C LEU A 67 -29.91 19.32 2.91
N TYR A 68 -29.29 19.40 4.08
CA TYR A 68 -29.00 18.22 4.91
C TYR A 68 -29.59 18.29 6.33
N HIS A 69 -30.53 19.20 6.60
CA HIS A 69 -31.12 19.37 7.94
C HIS A 69 -31.65 18.04 8.52
N ASN A 70 -32.30 17.23 7.68
CA ASN A 70 -32.91 15.95 8.05
C ASN A 70 -32.03 14.74 7.73
N ASP A 71 -30.81 14.94 7.22
CA ASP A 71 -29.94 13.84 6.84
C ASP A 71 -29.25 13.24 8.08
N GLN A 72 -29.69 12.04 8.46
CA GLN A 72 -29.10 11.27 9.56
C GLN A 72 -28.06 10.25 9.07
N THR A 73 -27.73 10.28 7.78
CA THR A 73 -26.89 9.30 7.11
C THR A 73 -25.60 9.97 6.65
N LYS A 74 -25.42 10.08 5.33
CA LYS A 74 -24.22 10.51 4.63
C LYS A 74 -23.78 11.92 5.02
N TYR A 75 -24.70 12.87 5.19
CA TYR A 75 -24.35 14.29 5.41
C TYR A 75 -24.51 14.74 6.87
N SER A 76 -24.75 13.80 7.79
CA SER A 76 -24.99 14.08 9.20
C SER A 76 -23.86 14.90 9.88
N LYS A 77 -22.62 14.78 9.38
CA LYS A 77 -21.39 15.44 9.86
C LYS A 77 -21.07 16.79 9.21
N TYR A 78 -21.99 17.42 8.46
CA TYR A 78 -21.71 18.71 7.78
C TYR A 78 -21.31 19.82 8.76
N ARG A 79 -21.79 19.79 10.00
CA ARG A 79 -21.47 20.79 11.03
C ARG A 79 -20.04 20.64 11.54
N GLU A 80 -19.59 19.41 11.74
CA GLU A 80 -18.21 19.07 12.08
C GLU A 80 -17.26 19.46 10.94
N TYR A 81 -17.65 19.19 9.69
CA TYR A 81 -16.90 19.65 8.51
C TYR A 81 -16.78 21.18 8.49
N LEU A 82 -17.87 21.92 8.73
CA LEU A 82 -17.84 23.39 8.75
C LEU A 82 -16.95 23.95 9.87
N ASN A 83 -16.91 23.30 11.04
CA ASN A 83 -16.01 23.67 12.12
C ASN A 83 -14.54 23.48 11.73
N TYR A 84 -14.24 22.36 11.08
CA TYR A 84 -12.92 22.12 10.50
C TYR A 84 -12.59 23.17 9.44
N TRP A 85 -13.52 23.46 8.54
CA TRP A 85 -13.37 24.46 7.48
C TRP A 85 -13.04 25.84 8.04
N ILE A 86 -13.70 26.28 9.13
CA ILE A 86 -13.35 27.53 9.82
C ILE A 86 -11.88 27.49 10.25
N ASN A 87 -11.46 26.42 10.97
CA ASN A 87 -10.09 26.34 11.48
C ASN A 87 -9.07 26.41 10.34
N TYR A 88 -9.34 25.67 9.27
CA TYR A 88 -8.56 25.66 8.05
C TYR A 88 -8.43 27.08 7.45
N LYS A 89 -9.53 27.83 7.32
CA LYS A 89 -9.50 29.19 6.78
C LYS A 89 -8.75 30.15 7.68
N LEU A 90 -8.91 30.06 9.00
CA LEU A 90 -8.18 30.92 9.94
C LEU A 90 -6.66 30.65 9.86
N VAL A 91 -6.24 29.38 9.80
CA VAL A 91 -4.82 28.99 9.69
C VAL A 91 -4.23 29.43 8.35
N THR A 92 -4.88 29.12 7.24
CA THR A 92 -4.36 29.46 5.90
C THR A 92 -4.35 30.96 5.61
N ASN A 93 -5.18 31.74 6.29
CA ASN A 93 -5.14 33.20 6.24
C ASN A 93 -4.19 33.82 7.28
N SER A 94 -3.37 33.00 7.97
CA SER A 94 -2.41 33.44 8.98
C SER A 94 -3.05 34.31 10.08
N PHE A 95 -4.29 33.98 10.49
CA PHE A 95 -4.93 34.69 11.59
C PHE A 95 -4.19 34.39 12.90
N PRO A 96 -3.83 35.39 13.72
CA PRO A 96 -2.98 35.18 14.89
C PRO A 96 -3.55 34.19 15.89
N ASP A 97 -2.70 33.29 16.41
CA ASP A 97 -3.11 32.25 17.36
C ASP A 97 -3.74 32.82 18.63
N GLU A 98 -3.25 33.97 19.10
CA GLU A 98 -3.81 34.69 20.25
C GLU A 98 -5.24 35.23 20.03
N HIS A 99 -5.67 35.37 18.77
CA HIS A 99 -7.00 35.88 18.43
C HIS A 99 -7.97 34.77 18.01
N LYS A 100 -7.49 33.58 17.60
CA LYS A 100 -8.34 32.42 17.26
C LYS A 100 -9.36 32.07 18.36
N PRO A 101 -9.01 31.99 19.66
CA PRO A 101 -9.99 31.69 20.71
C PRO A 101 -11.14 32.69 20.76
N LYS A 102 -10.85 33.98 20.58
CA LYS A 102 -11.85 35.07 20.60
C LYS A 102 -12.80 35.00 19.40
N PHE A 103 -12.33 34.51 18.25
CA PHE A 103 -13.18 34.23 17.10
C PHE A 103 -14.19 33.10 17.41
N TYR A 104 -13.71 31.98 17.95
CA TYR A 104 -14.58 30.84 18.29
C TYR A 104 -15.59 31.20 19.39
N GLU A 105 -15.16 31.95 20.40
CA GLU A 105 -16.04 32.44 21.47
C GLU A 105 -17.15 33.34 20.90
N PHE A 106 -16.81 34.26 20.01
CA PHE A 106 -17.77 35.15 19.38
C PHE A 106 -18.86 34.41 18.61
N ILE A 107 -18.47 33.46 17.75
CA ILE A 107 -19.44 32.65 17.01
C ILE A 107 -20.29 31.83 17.98
N ARG A 108 -19.69 31.23 19.01
CA ARG A 108 -20.43 30.42 20.01
C ARG A 108 -21.43 31.23 20.83
N ASN A 109 -21.12 32.47 21.17
CA ASN A 109 -22.02 33.31 21.97
C ASN A 109 -23.20 33.83 21.15
N ASN A 110 -23.05 33.88 19.82
CA ASN A 110 -23.99 34.58 18.95
C ASN A 110 -24.59 33.72 17.82
N TYR A 111 -24.27 32.43 17.73
CA TYR A 111 -24.71 31.58 16.60
C TYR A 111 -26.24 31.55 16.42
N ARG A 112 -27.01 31.84 17.48
CA ARG A 112 -28.49 31.83 17.44
C ARG A 112 -29.07 32.86 16.47
N GLU A 113 -28.32 33.90 16.10
CA GLU A 113 -28.70 34.88 15.08
C GLU A 113 -28.91 34.24 13.69
N PHE A 114 -28.22 33.15 13.39
CA PHE A 114 -28.31 32.44 12.10
C PHE A 114 -28.65 30.94 12.22
N ALA A 115 -28.53 30.36 13.42
CA ALA A 115 -28.89 28.98 13.77
C ALA A 115 -29.78 28.95 15.04
N PRO A 116 -31.02 29.45 14.96
CA PRO A 116 -31.88 29.66 16.13
C PRO A 116 -32.32 28.36 16.82
N ASN A 117 -32.36 27.23 16.11
CA ASN A 117 -32.81 25.94 16.67
C ASN A 117 -31.69 25.19 17.40
N GLY A 118 -30.50 25.79 17.57
CA GLY A 118 -29.40 25.14 18.26
C GLY A 118 -28.56 24.23 17.40
N GLU A 119 -28.64 24.30 16.07
CA GLU A 119 -27.95 23.39 15.15
C GLU A 119 -26.43 23.42 15.33
N LEU A 120 -25.86 24.59 15.65
CA LEU A 120 -24.43 24.77 15.87
C LEU A 120 -24.01 24.64 17.35
N LYS A 121 -24.94 24.30 18.24
CA LYS A 121 -24.65 24.10 19.67
C LYS A 121 -23.59 23.01 19.82
N ASN A 122 -22.51 23.32 20.53
CA ASN A 122 -21.35 22.44 20.74
C ASN A 122 -20.57 22.02 19.48
N ASN A 123 -20.88 22.61 18.31
CA ASN A 123 -20.19 22.32 17.04
C ASN A 123 -19.17 23.38 16.65
N ILE A 124 -19.02 24.45 17.41
CA ILE A 124 -18.06 25.52 17.18
C ILE A 124 -16.95 25.50 18.23
N TYR A 125 -15.79 24.98 17.85
CA TYR A 125 -14.65 24.75 18.72
C TYR A 125 -13.33 24.76 17.95
N GLN A 126 -12.27 25.20 18.61
CA GLN A 126 -10.92 25.09 18.08
C GLN A 126 -10.46 23.62 18.12
N ILE A 127 -9.98 23.11 16.99
CA ILE A 127 -9.43 21.75 16.89
C ILE A 127 -7.98 21.77 17.40
N GLU A 128 -7.59 20.77 18.16
CA GLU A 128 -6.21 20.59 18.63
C GLU A 128 -5.23 20.49 17.46
N ASP A 129 -4.04 21.08 17.58
CA ASP A 129 -3.06 21.17 16.49
C ASP A 129 -2.67 19.82 15.90
N LYS A 130 -2.48 18.78 16.74
CA LYS A 130 -2.14 17.44 16.24
C LYS A 130 -3.24 16.87 15.35
N SER A 131 -4.49 16.92 15.82
CA SER A 131 -5.68 16.49 15.09
C SER A 131 -5.88 17.29 13.81
N PHE A 132 -5.74 18.61 13.91
CA PHE A 132 -5.88 19.53 12.79
C PHE A 132 -4.83 19.25 11.70
N ASN A 133 -3.57 19.02 12.05
CA ASN A 133 -2.50 18.75 11.08
C ASN A 133 -2.78 17.50 10.23
N ASN A 134 -3.33 16.43 10.81
CA ASN A 134 -3.68 15.24 10.04
C ASN A 134 -4.87 15.50 9.12
N MET A 135 -5.90 16.18 9.63
CA MET A 135 -7.07 16.57 8.84
C MET A 135 -6.69 17.55 7.71
N TYR A 136 -5.77 18.47 7.97
CA TYR A 136 -5.18 19.40 7.00
C TYR A 136 -4.60 18.68 5.79
N ILE A 137 -3.76 17.67 6.02
CA ILE A 137 -3.13 16.93 4.92
C ILE A 137 -4.19 16.26 4.03
N LEU A 138 -5.21 15.64 4.64
CA LEU A 138 -6.29 14.97 3.90
C LEU A 138 -7.15 15.98 3.12
N TYR A 139 -7.56 17.07 3.76
CA TYR A 139 -8.35 18.12 3.11
C TYR A 139 -7.59 18.77 1.95
N GLU A 140 -6.29 19.03 2.11
CA GLU A 140 -5.44 19.54 1.04
C GLU A 140 -5.40 18.61 -0.18
N LEU A 141 -5.39 17.28 0.01
CA LEU A 141 -5.43 16.32 -1.10
C LEU A 141 -6.72 16.45 -1.92
N TYR A 142 -7.88 16.52 -1.25
CA TYR A 142 -9.17 16.75 -1.91
C TYR A 142 -9.19 18.11 -2.61
N ARG A 143 -8.76 19.17 -1.91
CA ARG A 143 -8.80 20.55 -2.39
C ARG A 143 -7.90 20.75 -3.62
N LEU A 144 -6.64 20.30 -3.57
CA LEU A 144 -5.70 20.37 -4.71
C LEU A 144 -6.26 19.69 -5.95
N TYR A 145 -6.90 18.53 -5.79
CA TYR A 145 -7.49 17.80 -6.90
C TYR A 145 -8.78 18.46 -7.42
N TYR A 146 -9.61 18.99 -6.51
CA TYR A 146 -10.85 19.66 -6.86
C TYR A 146 -10.60 20.97 -7.62
N GLU A 147 -9.73 21.84 -7.08
CA GLU A 147 -9.38 23.17 -7.62
C GLU A 147 -8.50 23.14 -8.87
N LEU A 148 -8.13 21.94 -9.35
CA LEU A 148 -7.37 21.81 -10.57
C LEU A 148 -8.22 22.28 -11.77
N GLU A 149 -7.71 23.29 -12.48
CA GLU A 149 -8.35 23.94 -13.63
C GLU A 149 -7.49 23.79 -14.88
N ASN A 150 -8.11 23.88 -16.06
CA ASN A 150 -7.50 23.57 -17.34
C ASN A 150 -6.34 24.54 -17.69
N ASN A 151 -5.30 24.02 -18.34
CA ASN A 151 -4.25 24.78 -19.03
C ASN A 151 -3.44 25.77 -18.17
N ASN A 152 -3.35 25.55 -16.86
CA ASN A 152 -2.49 26.35 -15.99
C ASN A 152 -1.25 25.55 -15.56
N GLN A 153 -0.15 25.72 -16.30
CA GLN A 153 1.10 24.99 -16.07
C GLN A 153 1.64 25.20 -14.65
N GLN A 154 1.53 26.40 -14.09
CA GLN A 154 1.95 26.70 -12.72
C GLN A 154 1.09 25.94 -11.70
N LYS A 155 -0.25 25.95 -11.85
CA LYS A 155 -1.15 25.16 -11.00
C LYS A 155 -0.85 23.66 -11.11
N CYS A 156 -0.51 23.15 -12.30
CA CYS A 156 -0.08 21.77 -12.45
C CYS A 156 1.23 21.49 -11.69
N MET A 157 2.24 22.35 -11.79
CA MET A 157 3.49 22.19 -11.03
C MET A 157 3.23 22.18 -9.52
N GLU A 158 2.45 23.14 -9.02
CA GLU A 158 2.08 23.22 -7.61
C GLU A 158 1.26 22.00 -7.16
N PHE A 159 0.34 21.53 -8.01
CA PHE A 159 -0.41 20.31 -7.78
C PHE A 159 0.56 19.14 -7.62
N TYR A 160 1.48 18.93 -8.56
CA TYR A 160 2.45 17.83 -8.47
C TYR A 160 3.28 17.87 -7.19
N GLU A 161 3.85 19.01 -6.85
CA GLU A 161 4.69 19.16 -5.66
C GLU A 161 3.90 18.91 -4.38
N LYS A 162 2.78 19.62 -4.20
CA LYS A 162 1.97 19.55 -2.98
C LYS A 162 1.24 18.22 -2.84
N PHE A 163 0.73 17.66 -3.94
CA PHE A 163 0.01 16.39 -3.94
C PHE A 163 0.92 15.22 -3.56
N VAL A 164 2.11 15.13 -4.17
CA VAL A 164 3.11 14.09 -3.85
C VAL A 164 3.55 14.21 -2.40
N LYS A 165 3.87 15.43 -1.95
CA LYS A 165 4.26 15.70 -0.57
C LYS A 165 3.16 15.30 0.41
N ASN A 166 1.95 15.80 0.23
CA ASN A 166 0.83 15.56 1.15
C ASN A 166 0.44 14.09 1.19
N TYR A 167 0.39 13.41 0.04
CA TYR A 167 0.06 11.98 -0.01
C TYR A 167 1.10 11.15 0.74
N ASN A 168 2.39 11.39 0.48
CA ASN A 168 3.47 10.65 1.15
C ASN A 168 3.53 10.95 2.65
N VAL A 169 3.27 12.20 3.07
CA VAL A 169 3.18 12.55 4.50
C VAL A 169 1.99 11.84 5.16
N ALA A 170 0.81 11.82 4.51
CA ALA A 170 -0.36 11.10 5.01
C ALA A 170 -0.10 9.60 5.15
N LEU A 171 0.51 8.98 4.12
CA LEU A 171 0.86 7.56 4.14
C LEU A 171 1.81 7.23 5.29
N ASN A 172 2.85 8.03 5.50
CA ASN A 172 3.75 7.83 6.64
C ASN A 172 3.03 8.00 7.99
N LYS A 173 2.20 9.03 8.16
CA LYS A 173 1.44 9.24 9.40
C LYS A 173 0.45 8.11 9.68
N CYS A 174 -0.20 7.59 8.65
CA CYS A 174 -1.06 6.42 8.74
C CYS A 174 -0.33 5.21 9.37
N TYR A 175 0.92 4.94 8.99
CA TYR A 175 1.68 3.80 9.52
C TYR A 175 2.42 4.06 10.84
N PHE A 176 2.75 5.32 11.18
CA PHE A 176 3.66 5.63 12.29
C PHE A 176 3.12 6.60 13.34
N ASP A 177 1.99 7.28 13.13
CA ASP A 177 1.45 8.30 14.03
C ASP A 177 -0.01 8.05 14.40
N ASP A 178 -0.89 7.95 13.40
CA ASP A 178 -2.33 7.80 13.59
C ASP A 178 -2.93 6.84 12.55
N GLU A 179 -3.12 5.59 12.97
CA GLU A 179 -3.71 4.53 12.14
C GLU A 179 -5.12 4.87 11.64
N LYS A 180 -5.87 5.73 12.36
CA LYS A 180 -7.21 6.17 11.93
C LYS A 180 -7.16 7.00 10.66
N LEU A 181 -6.01 7.56 10.28
CA LEU A 181 -5.80 8.28 9.02
C LEU A 181 -5.78 7.34 7.80
N CYS A 182 -5.52 6.05 7.97
CA CYS A 182 -5.38 5.09 6.88
C CYS A 182 -6.68 4.89 6.09
N ASN A 183 -7.82 4.70 6.78
CA ASN A 183 -9.12 4.49 6.13
C ASN A 183 -9.57 5.72 5.32
N PRO A 184 -9.49 6.96 5.85
CA PRO A 184 -9.72 8.17 5.09
C PRO A 184 -8.80 8.33 3.87
N LEU A 185 -7.50 8.03 4.02
CA LEU A 185 -6.55 8.09 2.91
C LEU A 185 -6.89 7.06 1.81
N GLU A 186 -7.34 5.86 2.19
CA GLU A 186 -7.85 4.87 1.24
C GLU A 186 -9.09 5.36 0.50
N ARG A 187 -10.05 5.98 1.22
CA ARG A 187 -11.25 6.58 0.61
C ARG A 187 -10.88 7.68 -0.38
N PHE A 188 -9.96 8.56 -0.02
CA PHE A 188 -9.43 9.58 -0.93
C PHE A 188 -8.82 8.94 -2.17
N LYS A 189 -8.01 7.88 -2.02
CA LYS A 189 -7.44 7.16 -3.16
C LYS A 189 -8.52 6.57 -4.07
N LYS A 190 -9.55 5.91 -3.52
CA LYS A 190 -10.66 5.34 -4.30
C LYS A 190 -11.40 6.43 -5.10
N PHE A 191 -11.67 7.56 -4.47
CA PHE A 191 -12.24 8.74 -5.12
C PHE A 191 -11.35 9.26 -6.25
N TYR A 192 -10.06 9.45 -5.98
CA TYR A 192 -9.09 9.94 -6.95
C TYR A 192 -8.99 8.99 -8.15
N ASP A 193 -8.77 7.70 -7.92
CA ASP A 193 -8.64 6.70 -8.99
C ASP A 193 -9.93 6.63 -9.85
N GLY A 194 -11.10 6.72 -9.22
CA GLY A 194 -12.40 6.68 -9.91
C GLY A 194 -12.71 7.91 -10.77
N THR A 195 -12.10 9.06 -10.47
CA THR A 195 -12.37 10.32 -11.18
C THR A 195 -11.18 10.81 -12.03
N ARG A 196 -9.97 10.28 -11.80
CA ARG A 196 -8.70 10.74 -12.40
C ARG A 196 -8.76 10.88 -13.91
N SER A 197 -9.36 9.90 -14.59
CA SER A 197 -9.46 9.86 -16.06
C SER A 197 -10.14 11.11 -16.62
N THR A 198 -11.15 11.63 -15.92
CA THR A 198 -11.91 12.83 -16.35
C THR A 198 -11.06 14.11 -16.29
N LYS A 199 -10.03 14.13 -15.44
CA LYS A 199 -9.15 15.28 -15.20
C LYS A 199 -7.75 15.17 -15.82
N LEU A 200 -7.42 14.08 -16.52
CA LEU A 200 -6.10 13.89 -17.14
C LEU A 200 -5.69 15.04 -18.07
N HIS A 201 -6.66 15.57 -18.82
CA HIS A 201 -6.43 16.63 -19.79
C HIS A 201 -6.02 17.98 -19.15
N LEU A 202 -6.36 18.20 -17.88
CA LEU A 202 -6.10 19.47 -17.18
C LEU A 202 -4.60 19.78 -17.03
N CYS A 203 -3.77 18.73 -16.96
CA CYS A 203 -2.31 18.83 -16.91
C CYS A 203 -1.68 18.13 -18.11
N SER A 204 -1.95 18.65 -19.32
CA SER A 204 -1.75 17.96 -20.60
C SER A 204 -0.32 17.47 -20.88
N ALA A 205 0.71 18.10 -20.30
CA ALA A 205 2.12 17.72 -20.51
C ALA A 205 2.56 16.46 -19.75
N LYS A 206 2.08 16.28 -18.51
CA LYS A 206 2.51 15.18 -17.61
C LYS A 206 1.34 14.24 -17.24
N GLY A 207 0.12 14.59 -17.61
CA GLY A 207 -1.11 13.96 -17.11
C GLY A 207 -1.31 14.25 -15.63
N LEU A 208 -1.87 13.28 -14.89
CA LEU A 208 -1.96 13.29 -13.44
C LEU A 208 -1.21 12.09 -12.84
N PRO A 209 -0.63 12.20 -11.63
CA PRO A 209 0.10 11.10 -11.01
C PRO A 209 -0.77 9.87 -10.82
N GLU A 210 -0.15 8.69 -10.82
CA GLU A 210 -0.83 7.45 -10.44
C GLU A 210 -0.48 7.13 -9.00
N ILE A 211 -1.49 7.18 -8.12
CA ILE A 211 -1.30 6.78 -6.73
C ILE A 211 -0.98 5.28 -6.68
N PRO A 212 0.14 4.87 -6.03
CA PRO A 212 0.48 3.46 -5.86
C PRO A 212 -0.66 2.64 -5.25
N LYS A 213 -0.59 1.32 -5.40
CA LYS A 213 -1.53 0.42 -4.72
C LYS A 213 -1.41 0.63 -3.21
N PHE A 214 -2.55 0.67 -2.54
CA PHE A 214 -2.65 0.96 -1.11
C PHE A 214 -3.21 -0.26 -0.39
N GLY A 215 -2.45 -0.82 0.55
CA GLY A 215 -2.90 -1.78 1.52
C GLY A 215 -3.05 -1.11 2.88
N LEU A 216 -4.10 -1.45 3.62
CA LEU A 216 -4.31 -0.99 5.00
C LEU A 216 -3.35 -1.69 5.98
N PRO A 217 -3.05 -1.10 7.14
CA PRO A 217 -2.34 -1.79 8.22
C PRO A 217 -3.11 -3.01 8.71
N ILE A 218 -4.43 -2.89 8.90
CA ILE A 218 -5.32 -4.01 9.22
C ILE A 218 -6.15 -4.31 7.97
N SER A 219 -5.98 -5.51 7.42
CA SER A 219 -6.81 -5.98 6.31
C SER A 219 -8.25 -6.23 6.78
N PRO A 220 -9.28 -5.98 5.93
CA PRO A 220 -10.67 -6.37 6.22
C PRO A 220 -10.84 -7.87 6.54
N HIS A 221 -9.90 -8.70 6.10
CA HIS A 221 -9.86 -10.15 6.36
C HIS A 221 -9.03 -10.52 7.60
N GLY A 222 -8.66 -9.54 8.44
CA GLY A 222 -8.08 -9.77 9.77
C GLY A 222 -6.56 -9.93 9.84
N THR A 223 -5.84 -9.86 8.71
CA THR A 223 -4.36 -9.89 8.74
C THR A 223 -3.83 -8.52 9.15
N ASP A 224 -3.36 -8.41 10.40
CA ASP A 224 -2.64 -7.24 10.91
C ASP A 224 -1.23 -7.19 10.29
N PHE A 225 -0.83 -6.02 9.79
CA PHE A 225 0.52 -5.74 9.34
C PHE A 225 1.57 -6.14 10.38
N LYS A 226 1.26 -6.02 11.66
CA LYS A 226 2.14 -6.43 12.77
C LYS A 226 2.47 -7.92 12.77
N ASN A 227 1.70 -8.75 12.08
CA ASN A 227 1.93 -10.19 11.95
C ASN A 227 2.76 -10.57 10.71
N LYS A 228 3.17 -9.59 9.88
CA LYS A 228 3.94 -9.83 8.65
C LYS A 228 5.44 -9.79 8.88
N PHE A 229 6.21 -10.56 8.11
CA PHE A 229 7.67 -10.50 8.12
C PHE A 229 8.18 -9.09 7.83
N ALA A 230 7.52 -8.35 6.93
CA ALA A 230 7.83 -6.96 6.65
C ALA A 230 7.90 -6.08 7.90
N TYR A 231 6.90 -6.19 8.79
CA TYR A 231 6.86 -5.41 10.02
C TYR A 231 8.05 -5.76 10.93
N HIS A 232 8.29 -7.05 11.16
CA HIS A 232 9.37 -7.48 12.03
C HIS A 232 10.75 -7.11 11.48
N LEU A 233 10.99 -7.32 10.18
CA LEU A 233 12.22 -6.88 9.53
C LEU A 233 12.43 -5.37 9.68
N TYR A 234 11.39 -4.57 9.46
CA TYR A 234 11.46 -3.13 9.69
C TYR A 234 11.81 -2.78 11.14
N GLN A 235 11.19 -3.44 12.13
CA GLN A 235 11.52 -3.22 13.55
C GLN A 235 12.98 -3.57 13.86
N LEU A 236 13.50 -4.66 13.29
CA LEU A 236 14.90 -5.07 13.43
C LEU A 236 15.87 -4.11 12.71
N SER A 237 15.39 -3.34 11.74
CA SER A 237 16.20 -2.31 11.08
C SER A 237 16.55 -1.14 12.00
N ASN A 238 15.65 -0.85 12.96
CA ASN A 238 15.79 0.25 13.90
C ASN A 238 16.48 -0.18 15.21
N LYS A 239 16.54 -1.49 15.50
CA LYS A 239 17.19 -2.03 16.70
C LYS A 239 18.68 -2.26 16.46
N LYS A 240 19.53 -1.67 17.31
CA LYS A 240 20.96 -2.00 17.36
C LYS A 240 21.17 -3.19 18.29
N MET A 241 21.69 -4.29 17.78
CA MET A 241 22.16 -5.41 18.59
C MET A 241 23.68 -5.48 18.49
N HIS A 242 24.41 -5.37 19.61
CA HIS A 242 25.88 -5.28 19.63
C HIS A 242 26.46 -4.24 18.66
N GLY A 243 25.84 -3.06 18.60
CA GLY A 243 26.29 -1.94 17.76
C GLY A 243 25.89 -1.98 16.28
N HIS A 244 25.28 -3.07 15.80
CA HIS A 244 24.90 -3.24 14.39
C HIS A 244 23.39 -3.54 14.25
N SER A 245 22.75 -2.98 13.23
CA SER A 245 21.36 -3.31 12.85
C SER A 245 21.33 -4.64 12.08
N ILE A 246 20.34 -5.48 12.37
CA ILE A 246 20.23 -6.83 11.78
C ILE A 246 19.90 -6.75 10.28
N ILE A 247 18.99 -5.86 9.91
CA ILE A 247 18.85 -5.39 8.53
C ILE A 247 19.27 -3.93 8.50
N SER A 248 20.34 -3.62 7.78
CA SER A 248 20.86 -2.26 7.76
C SER A 248 20.05 -1.38 6.83
N SER A 249 19.38 -0.36 7.40
CA SER A 249 18.76 0.72 6.62
C SER A 249 19.78 1.51 5.81
N VAL A 250 21.07 1.44 6.17
CA VAL A 250 22.18 1.99 5.38
C VAL A 250 22.49 1.10 4.16
N LYS A 251 22.35 -0.23 4.30
CA LYS A 251 22.64 -1.21 3.23
C LYS A 251 21.46 -1.45 2.29
N TYR A 252 20.24 -1.40 2.83
CA TYR A 252 18.99 -1.70 2.13
C TYR A 252 17.91 -0.62 2.36
N PRO A 253 18.20 0.67 2.09
CA PRO A 253 17.30 1.77 2.40
C PRO A 253 15.93 1.65 1.71
N ASN A 254 15.89 1.25 0.43
CA ASN A 254 14.66 1.19 -0.35
C ASN A 254 13.78 0.02 0.09
N LEU A 255 14.38 -1.15 0.32
CA LEU A 255 13.69 -2.32 0.84
C LEU A 255 13.14 -2.04 2.24
N VAL A 256 13.96 -1.55 3.18
CA VAL A 256 13.51 -1.23 4.54
C VAL A 256 12.38 -0.21 4.51
N LYS A 257 12.46 0.81 3.65
CA LYS A 257 11.40 1.79 3.51
C LYS A 257 10.10 1.16 3.01
N LEU A 258 10.16 0.27 2.01
CA LEU A 258 9.00 -0.45 1.50
C LEU A 258 8.35 -1.34 2.59
N LEU A 259 9.17 -2.10 3.32
CA LEU A 259 8.70 -2.97 4.39
C LEU A 259 8.02 -2.18 5.52
N SER A 260 8.57 -1.01 5.85
CA SER A 260 8.01 -0.11 6.88
C SER A 260 6.59 0.38 6.56
N LEU A 261 6.21 0.38 5.29
CA LEU A 261 4.91 0.83 4.80
C LEU A 261 4.02 -0.32 4.34
N ASN A 262 4.22 -1.55 4.83
CA ASN A 262 3.45 -2.73 4.44
C ASN A 262 3.38 -2.94 2.91
N TYR A 263 4.54 -2.79 2.25
CA TYR A 263 4.66 -2.89 0.79
C TYR A 263 3.94 -1.78 -0.01
N ASN A 264 3.49 -0.71 0.64
CA ASN A 264 3.02 0.49 -0.06
C ASN A 264 4.22 1.31 -0.54
N MET A 265 4.33 1.51 -1.85
CA MET A 265 5.31 2.45 -2.38
C MET A 265 4.89 3.88 -2.07
N LEU A 266 5.88 4.74 -1.84
CA LEU A 266 5.68 6.17 -1.89
C LEU A 266 5.23 6.57 -3.30
N LEU A 267 4.38 7.59 -3.36
CA LEU A 267 4.00 8.21 -4.62
C LEU A 267 5.22 8.93 -5.21
N ILE A 268 5.63 8.52 -6.40
CA ILE A 268 6.67 9.14 -7.22
C ILE A 268 6.00 9.58 -8.52
N SER A 269 6.06 10.89 -8.82
CA SER A 269 5.36 11.46 -9.98
C SER A 269 6.12 11.29 -11.29
N ASN A 270 7.44 11.18 -11.24
CA ASN A 270 8.26 10.90 -12.41
C ASN A 270 8.25 9.38 -12.69
N ILE A 271 7.89 9.00 -13.91
CA ILE A 271 7.75 7.59 -14.29
C ILE A 271 9.11 6.88 -14.30
N GLU A 272 10.19 7.54 -14.75
CA GLU A 272 11.53 6.98 -14.76
C GLU A 272 12.07 6.80 -13.33
N GLU A 273 11.92 7.83 -12.48
CA GLU A 273 12.30 7.76 -11.06
C GLU A 273 11.52 6.64 -10.34
N LYS A 274 10.24 6.45 -10.66
CA LYS A 274 9.42 5.36 -10.14
C LYS A 274 9.97 4.00 -10.57
N LYS A 275 10.31 3.82 -11.85
CA LYS A 275 10.91 2.59 -12.38
C LYS A 275 12.28 2.32 -11.73
N GLU A 276 13.08 3.36 -11.54
CA GLU A 276 14.37 3.28 -10.85
C GLU A 276 14.21 2.84 -9.38
N ASN A 277 13.28 3.45 -8.65
CA ASN A 277 12.97 3.04 -7.28
C ASN A 277 12.51 1.57 -7.20
N MET A 278 11.66 1.12 -8.14
CA MET A 278 11.25 -0.29 -8.23
C MET A 278 12.44 -1.22 -8.44
N MET A 279 13.36 -0.89 -9.36
CA MET A 279 14.56 -1.70 -9.59
C MET A 279 15.53 -1.68 -8.42
N ASN A 280 15.66 -0.55 -7.71
CA ASN A 280 16.45 -0.48 -6.49
C ASN A 280 15.90 -1.37 -5.38
N ILE A 281 14.58 -1.37 -5.18
CA ILE A 281 13.89 -2.28 -4.25
C ILE A 281 14.19 -3.74 -4.61
N LEU A 282 14.01 -4.12 -5.88
CA LEU A 282 14.23 -5.49 -6.34
C LEU A 282 15.69 -5.91 -6.16
N TYR A 283 16.63 -5.04 -6.49
CA TYR A 283 18.06 -5.27 -6.31
C TYR A 283 18.43 -5.48 -4.84
N GLU A 284 17.94 -4.62 -3.95
CA GLU A 284 18.17 -4.75 -2.52
C GLU A 284 17.54 -6.02 -1.94
N PHE A 285 16.34 -6.39 -2.40
CA PHE A 285 15.69 -7.65 -2.04
C PHE A 285 16.53 -8.87 -2.45
N ILE A 286 17.06 -8.89 -3.67
CA ILE A 286 17.95 -9.97 -4.16
C ILE A 286 19.22 -10.03 -3.31
N LYS A 287 19.87 -8.89 -3.07
CA LYS A 287 21.07 -8.84 -2.24
C LYS A 287 20.82 -9.27 -0.80
N PHE A 288 19.70 -8.86 -0.21
CA PHE A 288 19.30 -9.29 1.14
C PHE A 288 19.11 -10.81 1.19
N SER A 289 18.43 -11.37 0.17
CA SER A 289 18.19 -12.81 0.06
C SER A 289 19.47 -13.64 -0.07
N LYS A 290 20.57 -13.05 -0.55
CA LYS A 290 21.89 -13.69 -0.66
C LYS A 290 22.78 -13.50 0.57
N ASP A 291 22.38 -12.66 1.52
CA ASP A 291 23.16 -12.41 2.74
C ASP A 291 23.00 -13.55 3.75
N ARG A 292 23.75 -14.64 3.51
CA ARG A 292 23.66 -15.87 4.31
C ARG A 292 23.83 -15.61 5.82
N SER A 293 24.74 -14.71 6.18
CA SER A 293 24.99 -14.38 7.59
C SER A 293 23.74 -13.79 8.27
N THR A 294 23.09 -12.85 7.59
CA THR A 294 21.87 -12.21 8.09
C THR A 294 20.71 -13.19 8.11
N ILE A 295 20.55 -14.00 7.06
CA ILE A 295 19.47 -14.99 6.97
C ILE A 295 19.59 -16.06 8.06
N THR A 296 20.78 -16.65 8.26
CA THR A 296 21.00 -17.66 9.32
C THR A 296 20.71 -17.11 10.71
N PHE A 297 21.07 -15.84 10.95
CA PHE A 297 20.77 -15.17 12.20
C PHE A 297 19.26 -14.95 12.39
N LEU A 298 18.54 -14.52 11.36
CA LEU A 298 17.08 -14.35 11.38
C LEU A 298 16.34 -15.67 11.60
N ASP A 299 16.78 -16.75 10.94
CA ASP A 299 16.28 -18.11 11.19
C ASP A 299 16.43 -18.51 12.65
N SER A 300 17.56 -18.18 13.29
CA SER A 300 17.80 -18.46 14.71
C SER A 300 16.87 -17.66 15.62
N LEU A 301 16.64 -16.38 15.33
CA LEU A 301 15.70 -15.54 16.09
C LEU A 301 14.26 -16.04 15.99
N ILE A 302 13.85 -16.47 14.81
CA ILE A 302 12.53 -17.02 14.56
C ILE A 302 12.32 -18.35 15.30
N LYS A 303 13.29 -19.27 15.23
CA LYS A 303 13.22 -20.55 15.96
C LYS A 303 13.12 -20.38 17.48
N LYS A 304 13.66 -19.28 18.02
CA LYS A 304 13.53 -18.93 19.44
C LYS A 304 12.21 -18.23 19.78
N ASN A 305 11.25 -18.21 18.84
CA ASN A 305 10.02 -17.44 18.84
C ASN A 305 10.18 -15.97 19.32
N SER A 306 11.35 -15.38 19.11
CA SER A 306 11.67 -14.05 19.65
C SER A 306 10.98 -12.92 18.89
N LEU A 307 10.33 -13.24 17.77
CA LEU A 307 9.57 -12.30 16.96
C LEU A 307 8.05 -12.48 17.09
N GLY A 308 7.57 -13.55 17.74
CA GLY A 308 6.12 -13.79 17.93
C GLY A 308 5.34 -14.01 16.62
N ILE A 309 6.00 -14.54 15.58
CA ILE A 309 5.42 -14.69 14.22
C ILE A 309 4.63 -15.99 14.06
N TYR A 310 4.86 -17.00 14.92
CA TYR A 310 4.28 -18.34 14.77
C TYR A 310 3.60 -18.83 16.04
N ASP A 311 2.51 -19.57 15.85
CA ASP A 311 2.07 -20.62 16.77
C ASP A 311 3.00 -21.84 16.64
N GLU A 312 3.14 -22.62 17.71
CA GLU A 312 4.16 -23.65 18.01
C GLU A 312 4.40 -24.76 16.96
N ASN A 313 3.80 -24.72 15.76
CA ASN A 313 3.79 -25.82 14.78
C ASN A 313 4.40 -25.50 13.39
N VAL A 314 5.26 -24.48 13.24
CA VAL A 314 5.92 -24.15 11.94
C VAL A 314 7.43 -24.39 12.00
N ASP A 315 7.84 -25.59 12.40
CA ASP A 315 9.24 -25.84 12.79
C ASP A 315 10.24 -26.06 11.63
N ASN A 316 9.81 -26.12 10.36
CA ASN A 316 10.68 -26.61 9.28
C ASN A 316 10.78 -25.75 8.01
N VAL A 317 10.19 -24.55 7.94
CA VAL A 317 10.33 -23.69 6.75
C VAL A 317 11.32 -22.55 7.04
N PRO A 318 12.42 -22.41 6.27
CA PRO A 318 13.35 -21.29 6.42
C PRO A 318 12.65 -19.94 6.26
N PHE A 319 13.01 -18.98 7.11
CA PHE A 319 12.52 -17.60 7.07
C PHE A 319 12.61 -17.01 5.67
N LEU A 320 13.74 -17.22 4.99
CA LEU A 320 13.98 -16.69 3.66
C LEU A 320 12.87 -17.10 2.67
N ASN A 321 12.42 -18.36 2.72
CA ASN A 321 11.38 -18.84 1.81
C ASN A 321 10.04 -18.16 2.07
N LEU A 322 9.73 -17.90 3.34
CA LEU A 322 8.48 -17.26 3.74
C LEU A 322 8.51 -15.76 3.44
N PHE A 323 9.64 -15.10 3.67
CA PHE A 323 9.83 -13.71 3.29
C PHE A 323 9.80 -13.50 1.78
N ILE A 324 10.45 -14.37 1.00
CA ILE A 324 10.35 -14.36 -0.47
C ILE A 324 8.87 -14.48 -0.88
N LYS A 325 8.15 -15.45 -0.33
CA LYS A 325 6.72 -15.64 -0.62
C LYS A 325 5.92 -14.37 -0.31
N GLU A 326 6.11 -13.77 0.86
CA GLU A 326 5.43 -12.53 1.26
C GLU A 326 5.75 -11.38 0.31
N PHE A 327 7.02 -11.12 0.01
CA PHE A 327 7.44 -10.06 -0.91
C PHE A 327 6.80 -10.23 -2.30
N PHE A 328 6.79 -11.46 -2.83
CA PHE A 328 6.20 -11.70 -4.14
C PHE A 328 4.68 -11.50 -4.15
N GLN A 329 3.98 -12.01 -3.15
CA GLN A 329 2.53 -11.91 -3.05
C GLN A 329 2.07 -10.47 -2.78
N ASP A 330 2.73 -9.79 -1.84
CA ASP A 330 2.27 -8.51 -1.33
C ASP A 330 2.82 -7.31 -2.09
N PHE A 331 3.91 -7.47 -2.83
CA PHE A 331 4.53 -6.39 -3.62
C PHE A 331 4.70 -6.74 -5.09
N TYR A 332 5.53 -7.72 -5.43
CA TYR A 332 5.95 -7.94 -6.82
C TYR A 332 4.78 -8.22 -7.76
N GLN A 333 3.87 -9.11 -7.38
CA GLN A 333 2.70 -9.45 -8.20
C GLN A 333 1.76 -8.26 -8.40
N LYS A 334 1.64 -7.39 -7.40
CA LYS A 334 0.85 -6.17 -7.51
C LYS A 334 1.46 -5.18 -8.51
N GLU A 335 2.77 -5.24 -8.73
CA GLU A 335 3.49 -4.35 -9.64
C GLU A 335 3.99 -5.05 -10.92
N LYS A 336 3.57 -6.31 -11.16
CA LYS A 336 4.06 -7.17 -12.25
C LYS A 336 4.07 -6.47 -13.62
N GLY A 337 2.96 -5.87 -14.03
CA GLY A 337 2.87 -5.20 -15.33
C GLY A 337 3.87 -4.06 -15.50
N LYS A 338 4.23 -3.35 -14.42
CA LYS A 338 5.25 -2.29 -14.48
C LYS A 338 6.66 -2.86 -14.58
N TYR A 339 6.94 -3.97 -13.91
CA TYR A 339 8.20 -4.69 -14.07
C TYR A 339 8.37 -5.26 -15.48
N GLU A 340 7.30 -5.78 -16.08
CA GLU A 340 7.33 -6.27 -17.47
C GLU A 340 7.76 -5.17 -18.44
N LEU A 341 7.18 -3.97 -18.32
CA LEU A 341 7.60 -2.81 -19.11
C LEU A 341 9.07 -2.43 -18.89
N ILE A 342 9.58 -2.53 -17.65
CA ILE A 342 11.01 -2.29 -17.37
C ILE A 342 11.88 -3.34 -18.05
N TYR A 343 11.48 -4.61 -18.00
CA TYR A 343 12.27 -5.70 -18.59
C TYR A 343 12.30 -5.58 -20.11
N ASP A 344 11.17 -5.27 -20.74
CA ASP A 344 11.09 -5.02 -22.17
C ASP A 344 11.99 -3.84 -22.56
N ASP A 345 11.93 -2.73 -21.80
CA ASP A 345 12.76 -1.54 -21.98
C ASP A 345 14.28 -1.80 -21.86
N CYS A 346 14.68 -2.78 -21.05
CA CYS A 346 16.08 -3.05 -20.71
C CYS A 346 16.63 -4.33 -21.35
N SER A 347 15.80 -5.07 -22.07
CA SER A 347 16.17 -6.32 -22.76
C SER A 347 17.10 -6.09 -23.95
N THR A 348 17.12 -4.88 -24.51
CA THR A 348 18.02 -4.48 -25.58
C THR A 348 19.28 -3.83 -24.98
N ASP A 349 20.46 -4.27 -25.42
CA ASP A 349 21.76 -3.82 -24.86
C ASP A 349 22.03 -2.31 -25.02
N SER A 350 21.24 -1.61 -25.84
CA SER A 350 21.36 -0.19 -26.19
C SER A 350 20.55 0.78 -25.33
N SER A 351 19.78 0.32 -24.34
CA SER A 351 18.93 1.20 -23.53
C SER A 351 19.75 2.03 -22.54
N GLU A 352 19.83 3.35 -22.75
CA GLU A 352 20.52 4.31 -21.87
C GLU A 352 19.69 4.73 -20.63
N LYS A 353 18.51 4.13 -20.43
CA LYS A 353 17.61 4.49 -19.32
C LYS A 353 18.24 4.15 -17.96
N SER A 354 18.14 5.05 -16.98
CA SER A 354 18.82 4.94 -15.68
C SER A 354 18.55 3.60 -14.96
N TYR A 355 17.30 3.15 -14.97
CA TYR A 355 16.87 1.92 -14.31
C TYR A 355 17.39 0.63 -14.97
N CYS A 356 17.87 0.68 -16.22
CA CYS A 356 18.42 -0.49 -16.90
C CYS A 356 19.79 -0.91 -16.36
N SER A 357 20.55 0.02 -15.79
CA SER A 357 21.78 -0.33 -15.06
C SER A 357 21.47 -1.26 -13.89
N LYS A 358 20.44 -0.92 -13.08
CA LYS A 358 20.01 -1.77 -11.96
C LYS A 358 19.43 -3.09 -12.39
N TYR A 359 18.72 -3.14 -13.51
CA TYR A 359 18.27 -4.39 -14.12
C TYR A 359 19.45 -5.32 -14.47
N LYS A 360 20.51 -4.80 -15.10
CA LYS A 360 21.74 -5.56 -15.39
C LYS A 360 22.40 -6.07 -14.10
N MET A 361 22.53 -5.22 -13.07
CA MET A 361 23.05 -5.65 -11.77
C MET A 361 22.20 -6.75 -11.12
N CYS A 362 20.88 -6.70 -11.24
CA CYS A 362 19.99 -7.77 -10.76
C CYS A 362 20.24 -9.08 -11.52
N ASN A 363 20.40 -9.04 -12.85
CA ASN A 363 20.75 -10.23 -13.66
C ASN A 363 22.08 -10.85 -13.21
N GLU A 364 23.10 -10.01 -12.99
CA GLU A 364 24.41 -10.43 -12.52
C GLU A 364 24.35 -11.07 -11.13
N GLU A 365 23.64 -10.44 -10.19
CA GLU A 365 23.46 -10.98 -8.84
C GLU A 365 22.70 -12.32 -8.84
N LEU A 366 21.75 -12.48 -9.75
CA LEU A 366 21.01 -13.73 -9.90
C LEU A 366 21.83 -14.81 -10.63
N GLY A 367 22.76 -14.41 -11.50
CA GLY A 367 23.54 -15.31 -12.33
C GLY A 367 22.76 -15.90 -13.51
N TYR A 368 21.65 -15.27 -13.91
CA TYR A 368 20.80 -15.67 -15.03
C TYR A 368 19.90 -14.51 -15.48
N ASN A 369 19.22 -14.67 -16.62
CA ASN A 369 18.29 -13.65 -17.14
C ASN A 369 17.03 -13.57 -16.26
N ILE A 370 16.69 -12.38 -15.73
CA ILE A 370 15.49 -12.10 -14.93
C ILE A 370 14.20 -12.59 -15.61
N PHE A 371 14.16 -12.64 -16.94
CA PHE A 371 13.06 -13.26 -17.69
C PHE A 371 12.84 -14.73 -17.28
N THR A 372 13.91 -15.48 -17.08
CA THR A 372 13.86 -16.86 -16.56
C THR A 372 13.42 -16.92 -15.09
N LEU A 373 13.61 -15.87 -14.28
CA LEU A 373 13.04 -15.78 -12.92
C LEU A 373 11.52 -15.66 -12.99
N LYS A 374 11.04 -14.78 -13.89
CA LYS A 374 9.63 -14.49 -14.13
C LYS A 374 8.87 -15.77 -14.46
N ASP A 375 9.35 -16.57 -15.42
CA ASP A 375 8.67 -17.78 -15.88
C ASP A 375 8.58 -18.85 -14.78
N LYS A 376 9.67 -19.05 -14.03
CA LYS A 376 9.70 -20.02 -12.92
C LYS A 376 8.82 -19.61 -11.76
N LEU A 377 8.75 -18.32 -11.44
CA LEU A 377 7.85 -17.82 -10.40
C LEU A 377 6.38 -17.91 -10.83
N GLN A 378 6.09 -17.68 -12.11
CA GLN A 378 4.75 -17.80 -12.67
C GLN A 378 4.25 -19.25 -12.58
N GLU A 379 5.09 -20.22 -12.97
CA GLU A 379 4.81 -21.65 -12.85
C GLU A 379 4.49 -22.05 -11.38
N LEU A 380 5.27 -21.53 -10.42
CA LEU A 380 5.08 -21.80 -8.99
C LEU A 380 3.78 -21.21 -8.41
N ILE A 381 3.27 -20.14 -9.00
CA ILE A 381 2.02 -19.49 -8.56
C ILE A 381 0.82 -20.20 -9.17
N GLU A 382 0.87 -20.52 -10.46
CA GLU A 382 -0.18 -21.25 -11.16
C GLU A 382 -0.38 -22.63 -10.56
N HIS A 383 0.70 -23.35 -10.24
CA HIS A 383 0.62 -24.67 -9.63
C HIS A 383 -0.10 -24.68 -8.25
N LYS A 384 -0.11 -23.54 -7.52
CA LYS A 384 -0.83 -23.35 -6.26
C LYS A 384 -2.30 -22.94 -6.43
N VAL A 385 -2.61 -22.14 -7.45
CA VAL A 385 -4.01 -21.77 -7.76
C VAL A 385 -4.79 -23.04 -8.14
N THR A 386 -4.18 -23.90 -8.95
CA THR A 386 -4.77 -25.18 -9.35
C THR A 386 -4.92 -26.15 -8.16
N SER A 387 -3.96 -26.21 -7.22
CA SER A 387 -4.11 -27.09 -6.05
C SER A 387 -5.15 -26.57 -5.05
N ALA A 388 -5.29 -25.25 -4.88
CA ALA A 388 -6.29 -24.64 -4.00
C ALA A 388 -7.72 -24.75 -4.55
N GLN A 389 -7.89 -24.64 -5.88
CA GLN A 389 -9.18 -24.85 -6.54
C GLN A 389 -9.62 -26.32 -6.52
N VAL A 390 -8.68 -27.26 -6.69
CA VAL A 390 -8.96 -28.70 -6.60
C VAL A 390 -9.29 -29.13 -5.16
N LEU A 391 -8.74 -28.46 -4.14
CA LEU A 391 -9.09 -28.72 -2.74
C LEU A 391 -10.48 -28.15 -2.41
N ALA A 392 -10.80 -26.94 -2.88
CA ALA A 392 -12.10 -26.31 -2.65
C ALA A 392 -13.26 -27.06 -3.34
N SER A 393 -13.03 -27.63 -4.52
CA SER A 393 -14.03 -28.46 -5.21
C SER A 393 -14.24 -29.83 -4.57
N LYS A 394 -13.30 -30.29 -3.73
CA LYS A 394 -13.38 -31.61 -3.07
C LYS A 394 -14.13 -31.60 -1.73
N TYR A 395 -14.41 -30.41 -1.18
CA TYR A 395 -15.15 -30.24 0.08
C TYR A 395 -16.58 -29.71 -0.10
N SER A 396 -17.09 -29.61 -1.34
CA SER A 396 -18.44 -29.10 -1.62
C SER A 396 -19.43 -30.14 -2.15
N SER A 397 -19.18 -31.45 -1.96
CA SER A 397 -20.16 -32.48 -2.35
C SER A 397 -20.20 -33.62 -1.35
N GLY A 398 -21.27 -33.66 -0.55
CA GLY A 398 -21.67 -34.84 0.24
C GLY A 398 -22.47 -34.51 1.51
N GLU A 399 -23.75 -34.18 1.38
CA GLU A 399 -24.76 -34.66 2.34
C GLU A 399 -24.76 -36.21 2.26
N THR A 400 -24.94 -37.03 3.30
CA THR A 400 -26.14 -37.13 4.14
C THR A 400 -25.93 -38.19 5.25
N SER A 401 -26.77 -38.08 6.29
CA SER A 401 -27.34 -39.11 7.18
C SER A 401 -26.51 -39.76 8.30
N MET A 402 -26.88 -39.31 9.50
CA MET A 402 -26.96 -39.96 10.80
C MET A 402 -27.49 -41.42 10.76
N HIS A 403 -26.77 -42.35 11.37
CA HIS A 403 -27.31 -43.55 12.04
C HIS A 403 -26.35 -44.06 13.12
N THR A 404 -26.95 -44.50 14.22
CA THR A 404 -26.38 -44.98 15.49
C THR A 404 -26.27 -46.52 15.51
N GLU A 405 -25.50 -47.02 16.48
CA GLU A 405 -25.49 -48.37 17.10
C GLU A 405 -24.53 -49.45 16.57
N GLY A 406 -23.84 -50.09 17.54
CA GLY A 406 -23.74 -51.55 17.58
C GLY A 406 -22.34 -52.19 17.63
N GLU A 407 -21.79 -52.31 18.84
CA GLU A 407 -21.14 -53.49 19.47
C GLU A 407 -20.09 -54.38 18.74
N ASP A 408 -18.97 -54.54 19.46
CA ASP A 408 -18.29 -55.78 19.89
C ASP A 408 -17.41 -56.67 18.96
N ASN A 409 -16.12 -56.66 19.35
CA ASN A 409 -15.24 -57.80 19.68
C ASN A 409 -14.98 -58.93 18.67
N VAL A 410 -13.69 -59.17 18.35
CA VAL A 410 -12.94 -60.42 18.64
C VAL A 410 -11.57 -60.42 17.93
N SER A 411 -10.57 -60.88 18.68
CA SER A 411 -9.16 -61.07 18.33
C SER A 411 -8.89 -62.07 17.18
N SER A 412 -7.78 -61.89 16.45
CA SER A 412 -6.75 -62.93 16.34
C SER A 412 -5.52 -62.45 15.55
N ASN A 413 -4.35 -62.82 16.06
CA ASN A 413 -3.04 -62.61 15.46
C ASN A 413 -2.93 -63.26 14.08
N THR A 414 -2.51 -62.49 13.09
CA THR A 414 -1.64 -62.95 12.00
C THR A 414 -0.87 -61.75 11.44
N THR A 415 0.45 -61.74 11.58
CA THR A 415 1.32 -60.91 10.73
C THR A 415 1.34 -61.51 9.33
N PRO A 416 1.12 -60.67 8.30
CA PRO A 416 1.91 -60.78 7.09
C PRO A 416 2.64 -59.44 6.81
N ILE A 417 3.90 -59.59 6.41
CA ILE A 417 4.73 -58.57 5.80
C ILE A 417 3.96 -57.93 4.64
N ASN A 418 3.72 -56.61 4.71
CA ASN A 418 3.52 -55.78 3.54
C ASN A 418 3.82 -54.30 3.86
N VAL A 419 4.89 -53.83 3.21
CA VAL A 419 5.13 -52.47 2.71
C VAL A 419 3.99 -51.49 3.01
N GLY A 420 4.13 -50.73 4.09
CA GLY A 420 3.10 -49.83 4.59
C GLY A 420 3.66 -48.48 5.01
N VAL A 421 3.73 -47.57 4.03
CA VAL A 421 3.64 -46.11 4.23
C VAL A 421 4.82 -45.46 4.97
N GLY A 422 6.02 -45.78 4.51
CA GLY A 422 7.12 -44.82 4.40
C GLY A 422 6.80 -43.73 3.35
N VAL A 423 5.68 -43.03 3.53
CA VAL A 423 5.20 -41.96 2.65
C VAL A 423 4.85 -40.70 3.45
N GLY A 424 4.70 -40.78 4.78
CA GLY A 424 4.54 -39.58 5.63
C GLY A 424 5.82 -38.72 5.76
N ALA A 425 7.00 -39.31 5.61
CA ALA A 425 8.29 -38.62 5.82
C ALA A 425 9.06 -38.31 4.51
N LEU A 426 8.62 -38.83 3.35
CA LEU A 426 9.14 -38.45 2.04
C LEU A 426 8.35 -37.30 1.39
N PHE A 427 7.12 -37.04 1.84
CA PHE A 427 6.34 -35.89 1.37
C PHE A 427 6.74 -34.56 2.03
N THR A 428 7.50 -34.51 3.11
CA THR A 428 8.04 -33.24 3.63
C THR A 428 9.41 -32.89 3.02
N LEU A 429 10.20 -33.88 2.62
CA LEU A 429 11.47 -33.69 1.91
C LEU A 429 11.29 -33.44 0.39
N SER A 430 10.18 -33.87 -0.21
CA SER A 430 9.83 -33.57 -1.60
C SER A 430 9.37 -32.13 -1.83
N PHE A 431 8.90 -31.45 -0.77
CA PHE A 431 8.36 -30.09 -0.84
C PHE A 431 9.43 -28.99 -0.89
N LEU A 432 10.71 -29.30 -0.66
CA LEU A 432 11.81 -28.34 -0.84
C LEU A 432 12.72 -28.69 -2.02
N TYR A 433 12.69 -29.92 -2.51
CA TYR A 433 13.37 -30.31 -3.76
C TYR A 433 12.70 -29.69 -5.00
N LYS A 434 11.40 -29.38 -4.92
CA LYS A 434 10.61 -28.81 -6.02
C LYS A 434 10.47 -27.27 -5.99
N PHE A 435 11.16 -26.60 -5.07
CA PHE A 435 11.02 -25.15 -4.82
C PHE A 435 12.37 -24.40 -4.76
N THR A 436 13.26 -24.54 -5.75
CA THR A 436 14.05 -23.42 -6.36
C THR A 436 15.16 -23.90 -7.32
N PRO A 437 15.57 -23.09 -8.32
CA PRO A 437 16.91 -23.16 -8.91
C PRO A 437 17.92 -22.38 -8.05
N ILE A 438 17.99 -22.69 -6.75
CA ILE A 438 19.06 -22.21 -5.83
C ILE A 438 20.14 -23.31 -5.67
N SER A 439 19.88 -24.55 -6.09
CA SER A 439 20.83 -25.66 -5.95
C SER A 439 22.09 -25.55 -6.82
N SER A 440 22.02 -24.95 -8.03
CA SER A 440 23.21 -24.81 -8.89
C SER A 440 24.12 -23.64 -8.49
N PHE A 441 23.57 -22.59 -7.85
CA PHE A 441 24.32 -21.46 -7.32
C PHE A 441 25.13 -21.85 -6.07
N VAL A 442 24.56 -22.69 -5.21
CA VAL A 442 25.24 -23.15 -3.98
C VAL A 442 26.38 -24.10 -4.29
N ASN A 443 26.28 -24.97 -5.31
CA ASN A 443 27.38 -25.87 -5.65
C ASN A 443 28.60 -25.17 -6.29
N ARG A 444 28.42 -24.07 -7.04
CA ARG A 444 29.56 -23.35 -7.65
C ARG A 444 30.23 -22.33 -6.74
N ALA A 445 29.53 -21.82 -5.72
CA ALA A 445 30.07 -20.78 -4.84
C ALA A 445 30.63 -21.31 -3.50
N LEU A 446 30.50 -22.60 -3.17
CA LEU A 446 30.95 -23.19 -1.90
C LEU A 446 32.02 -24.29 -2.00
N MET A 447 32.46 -24.68 -3.21
CA MET A 447 33.68 -25.48 -3.38
C MET A 447 34.67 -24.71 -4.25
N GLY A 448 35.35 -23.76 -3.61
CA GLY A 448 36.66 -23.33 -4.08
C GLY A 448 37.68 -24.41 -3.75
N LYS A 449 38.32 -24.95 -4.79
CA LYS A 449 39.51 -25.81 -4.80
C LYS A 449 39.42 -27.15 -4.05
N GLY A 450 39.35 -28.21 -4.85
CA GLY A 450 39.76 -29.56 -4.49
C GLY A 450 39.80 -30.40 -5.74
N ASP A 451 40.99 -30.63 -6.27
CA ASP A 451 41.25 -31.59 -7.35
C ASP A 451 40.73 -32.98 -6.94
N THR A 452 40.00 -33.65 -7.83
CA THR A 452 40.24 -35.07 -8.15
C THR A 452 39.47 -35.47 -9.40
N MET A 453 40.27 -35.77 -10.42
CA MET A 453 40.05 -36.67 -11.55
C MET A 453 39.40 -38.00 -11.11
N TYR A 454 38.51 -38.58 -11.93
CA TYR A 454 38.63 -39.96 -12.48
C TYR A 454 37.45 -40.28 -13.42
N ASN A 455 37.82 -40.88 -14.55
CA ASN A 455 37.00 -41.48 -15.62
C ASN A 455 36.03 -42.55 -15.10
N TYR A 456 34.93 -42.74 -15.82
CA TYR A 456 34.59 -44.03 -16.41
C TYR A 456 33.79 -43.82 -17.70
N ASP A 457 34.33 -44.41 -18.78
CA ASP A 457 33.71 -44.63 -20.08
C ASP A 457 32.76 -45.84 -20.05
N GLU A 458 32.05 -45.97 -21.18
CA GLU A 458 31.53 -47.19 -21.84
C GLU A 458 30.01 -47.51 -21.80
N ASP A 459 29.47 -47.37 -23.03
CA ASP A 459 28.62 -48.32 -23.78
C ASP A 459 27.13 -47.98 -23.92
N ILE A 460 26.71 -47.42 -25.07
CA ILE A 460 26.49 -48.01 -26.43
C ILE A 460 25.19 -48.83 -26.52
N SER A 461 24.29 -48.34 -27.38
CA SER A 461 23.46 -49.03 -28.39
C SER A 461 22.49 -47.98 -28.95
N GLN A 462 22.74 -47.29 -30.06
CA GLN A 462 22.77 -47.67 -31.48
C GLN A 462 21.43 -48.16 -32.06
N ASP A 463 21.09 -47.52 -33.19
CA ASP A 463 20.03 -47.76 -34.19
C ASP A 463 18.59 -47.40 -33.80
N ILE A 464 17.86 -46.58 -34.57
CA ILE A 464 17.52 -46.77 -35.99
C ILE A 464 17.52 -45.43 -36.76
N LEU A 465 18.35 -45.37 -37.81
CA LEU A 465 18.24 -44.52 -39.00
C LEU A 465 17.01 -44.95 -39.84
N ASP A 466 16.26 -44.02 -40.44
CA ASP A 466 16.53 -43.60 -41.82
C ASP A 466 15.34 -42.90 -42.53
N ASN A 467 15.74 -41.97 -43.42
CA ASN A 467 15.12 -41.57 -44.69
C ASN A 467 14.03 -40.49 -44.78
N ASN A 468 14.49 -39.31 -45.25
CA ASN A 468 14.12 -38.64 -46.53
C ASN A 468 12.66 -38.18 -46.73
N SER A 469 12.32 -37.04 -47.34
CA SER A 469 13.03 -35.99 -48.09
C SER A 469 11.99 -34.95 -48.54
N ASN A 470 12.41 -33.69 -48.71
CA ASN A 470 11.88 -32.65 -49.62
C ASN A 470 10.41 -32.18 -49.48
N PHE A 471 10.21 -30.86 -49.33
CA PHE A 471 9.63 -30.01 -50.40
C PHE A 471 9.66 -28.50 -50.03
N ASN A 472 10.55 -27.80 -50.72
CA ASN A 472 10.50 -26.44 -51.30
C ASN A 472 9.84 -25.22 -50.59
N ASN A 473 10.67 -24.18 -50.51
CA ASN A 473 10.36 -22.75 -50.55
C ASN A 473 9.42 -22.35 -51.69
N TYR A 474 8.56 -21.33 -51.47
CA TYR A 474 8.41 -20.16 -52.35
C TYR A 474 7.81 -18.97 -51.61
N ILE A 475 8.39 -17.79 -51.90
CA ILE A 475 8.02 -16.42 -51.52
C ILE A 475 7.04 -15.87 -52.57
N SER A 476 6.03 -15.08 -52.20
CA SER A 476 5.84 -13.67 -52.65
C SER A 476 4.45 -13.11 -52.33
N GLU A 477 4.45 -11.91 -51.73
CA GLU A 477 3.60 -10.74 -51.97
C GLU A 477 2.09 -10.91 -52.19
N ASN A 478 1.33 -10.37 -51.23
CA ASN A 478 0.35 -9.29 -51.48
C ASN A 478 0.09 -8.50 -50.19
#